data_AF-A0A967SR05-F1
#
_entry.id   AF-A0A967SR05-F1
#
_cell.length_a   1.000
_cell.length_b   1.000
_cell.length_c   1.000
_cell.angle_alpha   90.00
_cell.angle_beta   90.00
_cell.angle_gamma   90.00
#
_symmetry.space_group_name_H-M   'P 1'
#
loop_
_entity.id
_entity.type
_entity.pdbx_description
1 polymer ?
#
loop_
_entity_poly.entity_id
_entity_poly.type
_entity_poly.pdbx_seq_one_letter_code
_entity_poly.pdbx_strand_id
1 'polypeptide(L)' 'LEGTWMNPKYMVGGPFRNMTFVDDKSNLIFMIDFYVRAIGQRKKVYLDQLDIMAHTFQSKAHLKSN' A
#
# COMPACT_ATOMS: atom_id res chain seq x y z
N LEU A 1 4.67 6.59 -2.05
CA LEU A 1 3.79 7.71 -2.47
C LEU A 1 2.54 7.69 -1.61
N GLU A 2 2.00 8.85 -1.24
CA GLU A 2 0.72 8.96 -0.52
C GLU A 2 -0.16 10.03 -1.13
N GLY A 3 -1.48 9.93 -0.92
CA GLY A 3 -2.42 10.90 -1.46
C GLY A 3 -3.86 10.62 -1.05
N THR A 4 -4.81 11.30 -1.71
CA THR A 4 -6.24 11.04 -1.56
C THR A 4 -6.85 10.61 -2.88
N TRP A 5 -7.81 9.69 -2.82
CA TRP A 5 -8.63 9.28 -3.95
C TRP A 5 -10.09 9.65 -3.68
N MET A 6 -10.85 9.85 -4.75
CA MET A 6 -12.27 10.14 -4.68
C MET A 6 -12.99 9.51 -5.87
N ASN A 7 -14.18 8.98 -5.59
CA ASN A 7 -15.14 8.55 -6.59
C ASN A 7 -16.41 9.42 -6.44
N PRO A 8 -16.63 10.39 -7.35
CA PRO A 8 -17.74 11.34 -7.23
C PRO A 8 -19.10 10.68 -7.41
N LYS A 9 -19.20 9.61 -8.21
CA LYS A 9 -20.48 8.88 -8.43
C LYS A 9 -21.04 8.29 -7.14
N TYR A 10 -20.17 7.83 -6.25
CA TYR A 10 -20.56 7.19 -5.01
C TYR A 10 -20.30 8.08 -3.77
N MET A 11 -19.77 9.29 -3.97
CA MET A 11 -19.35 10.20 -2.88
C MET A 11 -18.43 9.51 -1.86
N VAL A 12 -17.58 8.59 -2.34
CA VAL A 12 -16.62 7.86 -1.49
C VAL A 12 -15.22 8.30 -1.84
N GLY A 13 -14.37 8.46 -0.84
CA GLY A 13 -12.95 8.70 -1.04
C GLY A 13 -12.16 8.43 0.23
N GLY A 14 -10.87 8.74 0.17
CA GLY A 14 -10.03 8.72 1.34
C GLY A 14 -8.54 8.71 1.02
N PRO A 15 -7.71 8.70 2.06
CA PRO A 15 -6.28 8.48 1.92
C PRO A 15 -5.96 7.13 1.29
N PHE A 16 -4.94 7.12 0.43
CA PHE A 16 -4.25 5.93 -0.07
C PHE A 16 -2.75 6.08 0.15
N ARG A 17 -2.06 4.94 0.18
CA ARG A 17 -0.60 4.85 0.13
C ARG A 17 -0.20 3.82 -0.93
N ASN A 18 0.95 4.07 -1.55
CA ASN A 18 1.63 3.18 -2.47
C ASN A 18 3.06 2.98 -1.99
N MET A 19 3.47 1.72 -1.89
CA MET A 19 4.88 1.34 -1.71
C MET A 19 5.36 0.62 -2.97
N THR A 20 6.45 1.09 -3.53
CA THR A 20 7.08 0.49 -4.70
C THR A 20 8.42 -0.10 -4.30
N PHE A 21 8.61 -1.38 -4.59
CA PHE A 21 9.84 -2.13 -4.37
C PHE A 21 10.43 -2.49 -5.73
N VAL A 22 11.70 -2.16 -5.94
CA VAL A 22 12.43 -2.54 -7.14
C VAL A 22 13.38 -3.68 -6.77
N ASP A 23 13.29 -4.79 -7.51
CA ASP A 23 14.17 -5.94 -7.37
C ASP A 23 15.05 -6.07 -8.62
N ASP A 24 16.25 -5.49 -8.55
CA ASP A 24 17.20 -5.46 -9.67
C ASP A 24 17.69 -6.85 -10.07
N LYS A 25 17.70 -7.83 -9.14
CA LYS A 25 18.18 -9.19 -9.42
C LYS A 25 17.22 -9.96 -10.30
N SER A 26 15.92 -9.78 -10.05
CA SER A 26 14.86 -10.41 -10.84
C SER A 26 14.31 -9.52 -11.95
N ASN A 27 14.76 -8.25 -12.02
CA ASN A 27 14.25 -7.23 -12.91
C ASN A 27 12.71 -7.06 -12.79
N LEU A 28 12.23 -7.07 -11.54
CA LEU A 28 10.80 -6.94 -11.23
C LEU A 28 10.54 -5.68 -10.40
N ILE A 29 9.37 -5.08 -10.65
CA ILE A 29 8.83 -3.99 -9.84
C ILE A 29 7.57 -4.51 -9.15
N PHE A 30 7.52 -4.37 -7.83
CA PHE A 30 6.36 -4.72 -7.01
C PHE A 30 5.74 -3.43 -6.48
N MET A 31 4.45 -3.25 -6.72
CA MET A 31 3.68 -2.12 -6.22
C MET A 31 2.62 -2.63 -5.25
N ILE A 32 2.66 -2.12 -4.02
CA ILE A 32 1.65 -2.39 -2.99
C ILE A 32 0.83 -1.12 -2.82
N ASP A 33 -0.33 -1.11 -3.45
CA ASP A 33 -1.33 -0.05 -3.35
C ASP A 33 -2.38 -0.41 -2.30
N PHE A 34 -2.60 0.49 -1.33
CA PHE A 34 -3.59 0.25 -0.29
C PHE A 34 -4.36 1.50 0.14
N TYR A 35 -5.63 1.28 0.43
CA TYR A 35 -6.57 2.27 0.93
C TYR A 35 -7.66 1.58 1.75
N VAL A 36 -8.39 2.35 2.56
CA VAL A 36 -9.43 1.82 3.45
C VAL A 36 -10.78 2.45 3.16
N ARG A 37 -11.77 1.60 2.87
CA ARG A 37 -13.19 1.99 2.84
C ARG A 37 -13.83 1.72 4.20
N ALA A 38 -13.81 2.72 5.07
CA ALA A 38 -14.51 2.70 6.35
C ALA A 38 -15.27 4.03 6.56
N ILE A 39 -16.58 4.04 6.26
CA ILE A 39 -17.42 5.26 6.33
C ILE A 39 -17.79 5.51 7.80
N GLY A 40 -17.69 6.76 8.25
CA GLY A 40 -18.00 7.15 9.64
C GLY A 40 -16.96 6.70 10.68
N GLN A 41 -15.84 6.11 10.25
CA GLN A 41 -14.80 5.57 11.12
C GLN A 41 -13.46 6.29 10.90
N ARG A 42 -12.60 6.33 11.94
CA ARG A 42 -11.23 6.83 11.80
C ARG A 42 -10.38 5.85 10.97
N LYS A 43 -10.11 6.23 9.72
CA LYS A 43 -9.36 5.40 8.76
C LYS A 43 -7.88 5.21 9.10
N LYS A 44 -7.29 6.12 9.89
CA LYS A 44 -5.84 6.15 10.16
C LYS A 44 -5.33 4.84 10.75
N VAL A 45 -6.03 4.28 11.75
CA VAL A 45 -5.59 3.05 12.44
C VAL A 45 -5.47 1.88 11.46
N TYR A 46 -6.44 1.72 10.57
CA TYR A 46 -6.41 0.68 9.54
C TYR A 46 -5.31 0.93 8.50
N LEU A 47 -5.08 2.19 8.12
CA LEU A 47 -3.98 2.52 7.21
C LEU A 47 -2.61 2.26 7.83
N ASP A 48 -2.42 2.57 9.11
CA ASP A 48 -1.17 2.28 9.82
C ASP A 48 -0.92 0.77 9.92
N GLN A 49 -1.97 -0.04 10.10
CA GLN A 49 -1.86 -1.50 10.07
C GLN A 49 -1.42 -2.01 8.69
N LEU A 50 -2.04 -1.53 7.62
CA LEU A 50 -1.68 -1.90 6.25
C LEU A 50 -0.25 -1.44 5.90
N ASP A 51 0.17 -0.30 6.43
CA ASP A 51 1.52 0.23 6.28
C ASP A 51 2.55 -0.68 6.94
N ILE A 52 2.30 -1.12 8.17
CA ILE A 52 3.16 -2.11 8.86
C ILE A 52 3.23 -3.40 8.03
N MET A 53 2.10 -3.90 7.55
CA MET A 53 2.07 -5.11 6.71
C MET A 53 2.89 -4.94 5.42
N ALA A 54 2.74 -3.81 4.73
CA ALA A 54 3.47 -3.54 3.49
C ALA A 54 5.00 -3.47 3.72
N HIS A 55 5.44 -2.95 4.87
CA HIS A 55 6.87 -2.95 5.25
C HIS A 55 7.46 -4.34 5.53
N THR A 56 6.63 -5.37 5.70
CA THR A 56 7.10 -6.77 5.84
C THR A 56 7.29 -7.48 4.51
N PHE A 57 6.92 -6.86 3.39
CA PHE A 57 7.07 -7.46 2.07
C PHE A 57 8.54 -7.69 1.72
N GLN A 58 8.85 -8.89 1.23
CA GLN A 58 10.17 -9.24 0.70
C GLN A 58 10.02 -10.03 -0.59
N SER A 59 10.81 -9.67 -1.61
CA SER A 59 10.85 -10.44 -2.85
C SER A 59 11.58 -11.77 -2.64
N LYS A 60 11.29 -12.76 -3.50
CA LYS A 60 12.00 -14.05 -3.46
C LYS A 60 13.51 -13.89 -3.70
N ALA A 61 13.94 -12.91 -4.49
CA ALA A 61 15.35 -12.67 -4.72
C ALA A 61 16.03 -12.05 -3.48
N HIS A 62 15.33 -11.19 -2.75
CA HIS A 62 15.79 -10.65 -1.47
C HIS A 62 15.99 -11.78 -0.43
N LEU A 63 15.01 -12.68 -0.32
CA LEU A 63 15.07 -13.84 0.60
C LEU A 63 16.24 -14.79 0.33
N LYS A 64 16.67 -14.93 -0.92
CA LYS A 64 17.78 -15.81 -1.31
C LYS A 64 19.17 -15.21 -1.09
N SER A 65 19.24 -13.93 -0.71
CA SER A 65 20.52 -13.23 -0.50
C SER A 65 20.92 -13.01 0.96
N ASN A 66 20.06 -13.42 1.89
CA ASN A 66 20.35 -13.54 3.32
C ASN A 66 20.61 -15.01 3.66
#